data_AF-A0A2T6LTX5-F1
#
_entry.id   AF-A0A2T6LTX5-F1
#
_cell.length_a   1.000
_cell.length_b   1.000
_cell.length_c   1.000
_cell.angle_alpha   90.00
_cell.angle_beta   90.00
_cell.angle_gamma   90.00
#
_symmetry.space_group_name_H-M   'P 1'
#
loop_
_entity.id
_entity.type
_entity.pdbx_description
1 polymer ?
#
loop_
_entity_poly.entity_id
_entity_poly.type
_entity_poly.pdbx_seq_one_letter_code
_entity_poly.pdbx_strand_id
1 'polypeptide(L)'
;MDRRAFVRSGLGTIVAIGATAIPVSAIAHPAANHAAWDAALHDYQMKRQYSDSLPTTDPRADDAVDAYCIAMDHLVGDVPSPNANALLYKMELAKERWDGLGLPDEWLDAFMADLRLLGDA
;
A
#
# COMPACT_ATOMS: atom_id res chain seq x y z
N MET A 1 -17.09 61.09 44.69
CA MET A 1 -16.06 60.47 43.82
C MET A 1 -16.68 60.44 42.43
N ASP A 2 -16.62 61.49 41.62
CA ASP A 2 -15.50 62.05 40.85
C ASP A 2 -14.81 61.04 39.89
N ARG A 3 -15.01 61.33 38.59
CA ARG A 3 -14.10 61.21 37.44
C ARG A 3 -13.80 59.88 36.74
N ARG A 4 -14.22 59.88 35.46
CA ARG A 4 -13.41 59.63 34.24
C ARG A 4 -13.01 58.16 34.01
N ALA A 5 -12.92 57.62 32.80
CA ALA A 5 -13.18 58.05 31.43
C ALA A 5 -12.95 56.80 30.55
N PHE A 6 -13.68 56.69 29.44
CA PHE A 6 -13.16 56.43 28.08
C PHE A 6 -12.19 55.23 27.90
N VAL A 7 -12.44 54.29 27.00
CA VAL A 7 -11.93 54.36 25.62
C VAL A 7 -12.67 53.34 24.73
N ARG A 8 -13.11 53.84 23.57
CA ARG A 8 -13.54 53.11 22.35
C ARG A 8 -12.33 52.49 21.62
N SER A 9 -12.60 51.58 20.67
CA SER A 9 -11.72 51.12 19.56
C SER A 9 -11.00 49.80 19.86
N GLY A 10 -10.87 48.81 18.96
CA GLY A 10 -11.10 48.74 17.51
C GLY A 10 -11.44 47.29 17.09
N LEU A 11 -12.13 47.07 15.98
CA LEU A 11 -11.55 46.80 14.64
C LEU A 11 -10.68 45.54 14.59
N GLY A 12 -11.17 44.51 13.88
CA GLY A 12 -10.38 43.32 13.56
C GLY A 12 -11.21 42.16 13.03
N THR A 13 -11.89 42.32 11.90
CA THR A 13 -12.40 41.19 11.11
C THR A 13 -11.21 40.43 10.54
N ILE A 14 -10.93 39.24 11.06
CA ILE A 14 -9.96 38.33 10.44
C ILE A 14 -10.75 37.44 9.47
N VAL A 15 -10.64 37.75 8.18
CA VAL A 15 -10.97 36.81 7.11
C VAL A 15 -9.81 35.81 7.03
N ALA A 16 -9.99 34.63 7.61
CA ALA A 16 -9.09 33.51 7.36
C ALA A 16 -9.43 32.94 5.97
N ILE A 17 -8.70 33.37 4.95
CA ILE A 17 -8.63 32.66 3.68
C ILE A 17 -7.82 31.40 3.95
N GLY A 18 -8.52 30.30 4.25
CA GLY A 18 -7.93 28.98 4.35
C GLY A 18 -7.37 28.59 2.99
N ALA A 19 -6.06 28.76 2.80
CA ALA A 19 -5.34 28.14 1.70
C ALA A 19 -5.50 26.63 1.83
N THR A 20 -6.35 26.02 1.00
CA THR A 20 -6.37 24.58 0.83
C THR A 20 -5.07 24.20 0.15
N ALA A 21 -4.10 23.73 0.94
CA ALA A 21 -2.94 23.05 0.40
C ALA A 21 -3.44 21.83 -0.38
N ILE A 22 -3.24 21.83 -1.69
CA ILE A 22 -3.37 20.64 -2.52
C ILE A 22 -2.27 19.69 -2.04
N PRO A 23 -2.58 18.49 -1.52
CA PRO A 23 -1.54 17.53 -1.26
C PRO A 23 -0.91 17.15 -2.62
N VAL A 24 0.31 17.62 -2.85
CA VAL A 24 1.18 17.01 -3.86
C VAL A 24 1.31 15.56 -3.42
N SER A 25 0.77 14.65 -4.22
CA SER A 25 0.94 13.21 -4.03
C SER A 25 2.41 12.96 -3.74
N ALA A 26 2.70 12.47 -2.53
CA ALA A 26 4.04 12.14 -2.13
C ALA A 26 4.57 11.14 -3.18
N ILE A 27 5.53 11.58 -3.98
CA ILE A 27 6.33 10.68 -4.78
C ILE A 27 6.95 9.73 -3.76
N ALA A 28 6.41 8.51 -3.67
CA ALA A 28 6.92 7.51 -2.76
C ALA A 28 8.40 7.34 -3.11
N HIS A 29 9.27 7.66 -2.16
CA HIS A 29 10.70 7.58 -2.38
C HIS A 29 11.06 6.14 -2.77
N PRO A 30 11.95 5.91 -3.75
CA PRO A 30 12.36 4.56 -4.14
C PRO A 30 12.76 3.68 -2.95
N ALA A 31 13.45 4.25 -1.96
CA ALA A 31 13.84 3.56 -0.73
C ALA A 31 12.64 3.13 0.16
N ALA A 32 11.55 3.89 0.17
CA ALA A 32 10.34 3.53 0.92
C ALA A 32 9.59 2.37 0.25
N ASN A 33 9.56 2.33 -1.08
CA ASN A 33 8.98 1.21 -1.84
C ASN A 33 9.76 -0.08 -1.61
N HIS A 34 11.10 0.00 -1.56
CA HIS A 34 11.95 -1.15 -1.24
C HIS A 34 11.65 -1.73 0.14
N ALA A 35 11.57 -0.89 1.18
CA ALA A 35 11.30 -1.38 2.53
C ALA A 35 9.91 -2.01 2.67
N ALA A 36 8.89 -1.40 2.05
CA ALA A 36 7.52 -1.95 2.05
C ALA A 36 7.46 -3.29 1.29
N TRP A 37 8.12 -3.36 0.12
CA TRP A 37 8.25 -4.59 -0.66
C TRP A 37 8.94 -5.71 0.12
N ASP A 38 10.11 -5.44 0.70
CA ASP A 38 10.87 -6.45 1.43
C ASP A 38 10.08 -7.00 2.63
N ALA A 39 9.35 -6.12 3.34
CA ALA A 39 8.50 -6.53 4.46
C ALA A 39 7.32 -7.42 4.01
N ALA A 40 6.61 -7.03 2.95
CA ALA A 40 5.48 -7.80 2.42
C ALA A 40 5.93 -9.14 1.81
N LEU A 41 7.05 -9.14 1.09
CA LEU A 41 7.64 -10.35 0.52
C LEU A 41 8.05 -11.33 1.63
N HIS A 42 8.70 -10.82 2.68
CA HIS A 42 9.09 -11.65 3.82
C HIS A 42 7.86 -12.26 4.53
N ASP A 43 6.81 -11.48 4.76
CA ASP A 43 5.58 -11.98 5.39
C ASP A 43 4.91 -13.05 4.55
N TYR A 44 4.76 -12.82 3.24
CA TYR A 44 4.25 -13.83 2.31
C TYR A 44 5.07 -15.13 2.36
N GLN A 45 6.40 -15.03 2.24
CA GLN A 45 7.28 -16.19 2.24
C GLN A 45 7.20 -16.99 3.54
N MET A 46 7.15 -16.31 4.69
CA MET A 46 7.03 -16.96 6.00
C MET A 46 5.70 -17.71 6.12
N LYS A 47 4.58 -17.12 5.68
CA LYS A 47 3.28 -17.77 5.74
C LYS A 47 3.16 -18.92 4.74
N ARG A 48 3.69 -18.77 3.53
CA ARG A 48 3.73 -19.83 2.52
C ARG A 48 4.56 -21.00 3.01
N GLN A 49 5.76 -20.76 3.54
CA GLN A 49 6.61 -21.79 4.11
C GLN A 49 5.91 -22.53 5.28
N TYR A 50 5.21 -21.79 6.15
CA TYR A 50 4.44 -22.41 7.22
C TYR A 50 3.35 -23.32 6.67
N SER A 51 2.56 -22.84 5.71
CA SER A 51 1.53 -23.64 5.03
C SER A 51 2.11 -24.90 4.38
N ASP A 52 3.21 -24.77 3.64
CA ASP A 52 3.88 -25.88 2.95
C ASP A 52 4.45 -26.93 3.93
N SER A 53 4.69 -26.55 5.20
CA SER A 53 5.18 -27.45 6.24
C SER A 53 4.08 -28.29 6.90
N LEU A 54 2.81 -27.94 6.71
CA LEU A 54 1.68 -28.64 7.32
C LEU A 54 1.21 -29.81 6.43
N PRO A 55 0.96 -31.00 7.02
CA PRO A 55 0.23 -32.05 6.32
C PRO A 55 -1.18 -31.59 5.93
N THR A 56 -1.70 -32.04 4.80
CA THR A 56 -3.07 -31.73 4.36
C THR A 56 -4.16 -32.18 5.34
N THR A 57 -3.85 -33.13 6.24
CA THR A 57 -4.77 -33.57 7.29
C THR A 57 -4.63 -32.77 8.60
N ASP A 58 -3.70 -31.82 8.69
CA ASP A 58 -3.59 -30.95 9.85
C ASP A 58 -4.79 -30.00 9.90
N PRO A 59 -5.50 -29.88 11.03
CA PRO A 59 -6.67 -29.01 11.14
C PRO A 59 -6.36 -27.52 10.92
N ARG A 60 -5.08 -27.11 10.92
CA ARG A 60 -4.64 -25.73 10.65
C ARG A 60 -4.27 -25.48 9.19
N ALA A 61 -4.29 -26.51 8.33
CA ALA A 61 -3.86 -26.38 6.95
C ALA A 61 -4.66 -25.32 6.19
N ASP A 62 -5.98 -25.32 6.35
CA ASP A 62 -6.88 -24.34 5.70
C ASP A 62 -6.57 -22.92 6.16
N ASP A 63 -6.46 -22.69 7.48
CA ASP A 63 -6.11 -21.38 8.04
C ASP A 63 -4.74 -20.88 7.55
N ALA A 64 -3.76 -21.78 7.40
CA ALA A 64 -2.44 -21.45 6.88
C ALA A 64 -2.48 -21.09 5.39
N VAL A 65 -3.32 -21.76 4.60
CA VAL A 65 -3.55 -21.46 3.20
C VAL A 65 -4.16 -20.07 3.04
N ASP A 66 -5.22 -19.79 3.79
CA ASP A 66 -5.88 -18.47 3.80
C ASP A 66 -4.88 -17.38 4.18
N ALA A 67 -4.06 -17.63 5.21
CA ALA A 67 -3.08 -16.66 5.68
C ALA A 67 -2.04 -16.31 4.60
N TYR A 68 -1.49 -17.28 3.86
CA TYR A 68 -0.55 -16.95 2.79
C TYR A 68 -1.25 -16.33 1.58
N CYS A 69 -2.50 -16.70 1.29
CA CYS A 69 -3.26 -16.07 0.20
C CYS A 69 -3.51 -14.59 0.48
N ILE A 70 -3.91 -14.24 1.70
CA ILE A 70 -4.07 -12.83 2.13
C ILE A 70 -2.74 -12.06 2.00
N ALA A 71 -1.63 -12.66 2.41
CA ALA A 71 -0.31 -12.02 2.27
C ALA A 71 0.12 -11.88 0.80
N MET A 72 -0.22 -12.84 -0.04
CA MET A 72 0.01 -12.78 -1.50
C MET A 72 -0.82 -11.66 -2.13
N ASP A 73 -2.10 -11.56 -1.81
CA ASP A 73 -2.99 -10.49 -2.29
C ASP A 73 -2.44 -9.12 -1.91
N HIS A 74 -2.00 -8.95 -0.66
CA HIS A 74 -1.37 -7.71 -0.21
C HIS A 74 -0.08 -7.38 -0.97
N LEU A 75 0.83 -8.37 -1.09
CA LEU A 75 2.08 -8.20 -1.83
C LEU A 75 1.84 -7.80 -3.30
N VAL A 76 0.87 -8.44 -3.96
CA VAL A 76 0.61 -8.23 -5.38
C VAL A 76 -0.19 -6.95 -5.63
N GLY A 77 -1.29 -6.76 -4.90
CA GLY A 77 -2.26 -5.69 -5.14
C GLY A 77 -1.90 -4.35 -4.50
N ASP A 78 -1.30 -4.35 -3.31
CA ASP A 78 -1.20 -3.12 -2.50
C ASP A 78 0.21 -2.53 -2.43
N VAL A 79 1.24 -3.35 -2.64
CA VAL A 79 2.63 -2.93 -2.41
C VAL A 79 3.34 -2.65 -3.74
N PRO A 80 3.75 -1.40 -4.04
CA PRO A 80 4.40 -1.08 -5.31
C PRO A 80 5.69 -1.86 -5.54
N SER A 81 5.89 -2.32 -6.77
CA SER A 81 7.14 -2.99 -7.16
C SER A 81 8.30 -1.99 -7.19
N PRO A 82 9.39 -2.22 -6.44
CA PRO A 82 10.52 -1.28 -6.41
C PRO A 82 11.36 -1.27 -7.70
N ASN A 83 11.29 -2.35 -8.50
CA ASN A 83 12.01 -2.49 -9.76
C ASN A 83 11.35 -3.55 -10.67
N ALA A 84 11.84 -3.69 -11.90
CA ALA A 84 11.30 -4.63 -12.88
C ALA A 84 11.37 -6.10 -12.43
N ASN A 85 12.37 -6.50 -11.63
CA ASN A 85 12.45 -7.88 -11.13
C ASN A 85 11.36 -8.18 -10.10
N ALA A 86 11.03 -7.20 -9.25
CA ALA A 86 9.92 -7.32 -8.30
C ALA A 86 8.56 -7.43 -9.02
N LEU A 87 8.36 -6.62 -10.07
CA LEU A 87 7.16 -6.75 -10.90
C LEU A 87 7.09 -8.13 -11.58
N LEU A 88 8.19 -8.61 -12.16
CA LEU A 88 8.24 -9.94 -12.74
C LEU A 88 7.89 -11.02 -11.72
N TYR A 89 8.39 -10.91 -10.48
CA TYR A 89 8.05 -11.82 -9.40
C TYR A 89 6.54 -11.85 -9.11
N LYS A 90 5.87 -10.70 -9.05
CA LYS A 90 4.40 -10.67 -8.89
C LYS A 90 3.68 -11.37 -10.05
N MET A 91 4.14 -11.16 -11.29
CA MET A 91 3.54 -11.78 -12.47
C MET A 91 3.73 -13.30 -12.47
N GLU A 92 4.87 -13.80 -11.97
CA GLU A 92 5.11 -15.24 -11.78
C GLU A 92 4.18 -15.83 -10.71
N LEU A 93 3.98 -15.14 -9.57
CA LEU A 93 3.00 -15.55 -8.56
C LEU A 93 1.59 -15.61 -9.13
N ALA A 94 1.21 -14.63 -9.95
CA ALA A 94 -0.10 -14.59 -10.61
C ALA A 94 -0.29 -15.75 -11.59
N LYS A 95 0.76 -16.07 -12.35
CA LYS A 95 0.74 -17.24 -13.23
C LYS A 95 0.59 -18.53 -12.43
N GLU A 96 1.29 -18.70 -11.30
CA GLU A 96 1.13 -19.88 -10.44
C GLU A 96 -0.29 -19.99 -9.88
N ARG A 97 -0.83 -18.88 -9.37
CA ARG A 97 -2.11 -18.86 -8.66
C ARG A 97 -3.32 -19.00 -9.59
N TRP A 98 -3.27 -18.35 -10.75
CA TRP A 98 -4.43 -18.17 -11.63
C TRP A 98 -4.31 -18.96 -12.94
N ASP A 99 -3.40 -19.94 -13.02
CA ASP A 99 -3.26 -20.79 -14.20
C ASP A 99 -4.60 -21.47 -14.55
N GLY A 100 -5.12 -21.19 -15.74
CA GLY A 100 -6.41 -21.70 -16.21
C GLY A 100 -7.66 -21.11 -15.56
N LEU A 101 -7.54 -20.16 -14.62
CA LEU A 101 -8.68 -19.58 -13.87
C LEU A 101 -9.03 -18.14 -14.26
N GLY A 102 -8.13 -17.46 -14.99
CA GLY A 102 -8.28 -16.05 -15.34
C GLY A 102 -7.69 -15.14 -14.26
N LEU A 103 -6.95 -14.12 -14.69
CA LEU A 103 -6.32 -13.15 -13.79
C LEU A 103 -7.38 -12.14 -13.28
N PRO A 104 -7.47 -11.87 -11.97
CA PRO A 104 -8.32 -10.83 -11.44
C PRO A 104 -7.93 -9.44 -11.97
N ASP A 105 -8.92 -8.60 -12.25
CA ASP A 105 -8.71 -7.26 -12.81
C ASP A 105 -7.87 -6.39 -11.87
N GLU A 106 -8.06 -6.54 -10.55
CA GLU A 106 -7.30 -5.82 -9.53
C GLU A 106 -5.78 -6.10 -9.59
N TRP A 107 -5.38 -7.32 -9.94
CA TRP A 107 -3.97 -7.68 -10.06
C TRP A 107 -3.38 -7.13 -11.37
N LEU A 108 -4.16 -7.16 -12.45
CA LEU A 108 -3.78 -6.54 -13.72
C LEU A 108 -3.59 -5.02 -13.55
N ASP A 109 -4.52 -4.36 -12.84
CA ASP A 109 -4.44 -2.93 -12.53
C ASP A 109 -3.19 -2.59 -11.70
N ALA A 110 -2.85 -3.42 -10.71
CA ALA A 110 -1.64 -3.28 -9.93
C ALA A 110 -0.36 -3.40 -10.79
N PHE A 111 -0.30 -4.37 -11.72
CA PHE A 111 0.83 -4.51 -12.65
C PHE A 111 0.96 -3.30 -13.57
N MET A 112 -0.16 -2.78 -14.07
CA MET A 112 -0.17 -1.58 -14.91
C MET A 112 0.24 -0.33 -14.12
N ALA A 113 -0.10 -0.24 -12.84
CA ALA A 113 0.37 0.83 -11.97
C ALA A 113 1.89 0.74 -11.75
N ASP A 114 2.42 -0.45 -11.45
CA ASP A 114 3.85 -0.68 -11.30
C ASP A 114 4.63 -0.38 -12.59
N LEU A 115 4.13 -0.79 -13.76
CA LEU A 115 4.76 -0.49 -15.06
C LEU A 115 4.87 1.02 -15.31
N ARG A 116 3.83 1.79 -14.98
CA ARG A 116 3.85 3.25 -15.13
C ARG A 116 4.88 3.86 -14.19
N LEU A 117 4.88 3.45 -12.92
CA LEU A 117 5.84 3.91 -11.92
C LEU A 117 7.30 3.67 -12.37
N LEU A 118 7.57 2.50 -12.93
CA LEU A 118 8.91 2.11 -13.38
C LEU A 118 9.32 2.75 -14.72
N GLY A 119 8.36 3.10 -15.57
CA GLY A 119 8.62 3.81 -16.82
C GLY A 119 8.88 5.31 -16.64
N ASP A 120 8.38 5.88 -15.54
CA ASP A 120 8.55 7.29 -15.18
C ASP A 120 9.79 7.56 -14.30
N ALA A 121 10.51 6.51 -13.86
CA ALA A 121 11.68 6.57 -12.96
C ALA A 121 13.03 6.58 -13.69
#